data_AF-A0A1W9WBH7-F1
#
_entry.id   AF-A0A1W9WBH7-F1
#
_cell.length_a   1.000
_cell.length_b   1.000
_cell.length_c   1.000
_cell.angle_alpha   90.00
_cell.angle_beta   90.00
_cell.angle_gamma   90.00
#
_symmetry.space_group_name_H-M   'P 1'
#
loop_
_entity.id
_entity.type
_entity.pdbx_description
1 polymer ?
#
loop_
_entity_poly.entity_id
_entity_poly.type
_entity_poly.pdbx_seq_one_letter_code
_entity_poly.pdbx_strand_id
1 'polypeptide(L)'
;MAIKFESAAESYAAVAVMIVTSDKEYSMAEGHQIWVNIVKDYSVFEGHNFTELQDKVLNMFNKNDMNTPFTPEEVSTIVSATKEILNPELRQQVYEMAVSLSKSDNVGQDVEEKILTQLKNELL
;
A
#
# COMPACT_ATOMS: atom_id res chain seq x y z
N MET A 1 1.82 14.75 -10.15
CA MET A 1 1.13 13.77 -11.01
C MET A 1 -0.19 13.45 -10.34
N ALA A 2 -1.33 13.48 -11.04
CA ALA A 2 -2.61 13.11 -10.43
C ALA A 2 -2.94 11.69 -10.89
N ILE A 3 -2.99 10.74 -9.95
CA ILE A 3 -3.49 9.39 -10.21
C ILE A 3 -4.93 9.30 -9.76
N LYS A 4 -5.67 8.34 -10.32
CA LYS A 4 -7.00 8.00 -9.87
C LYS A 4 -7.12 6.49 -9.82
N PHE A 5 -7.47 5.95 -8.66
CA PHE A 5 -7.81 4.54 -8.52
C PHE A 5 -9.21 4.29 -9.09
N GLU A 6 -9.39 3.13 -9.72
CA GLU A 6 -10.67 2.74 -10.31
C GLU A 6 -11.49 1.85 -9.36
N SER A 7 -10.87 1.33 -8.31
CA SER A 7 -11.51 0.46 -7.32
C SER A 7 -10.90 0.60 -5.92
N ALA A 8 -11.63 0.14 -4.90
CA ALA A 8 -11.09 0.02 -3.55
C ALA A 8 -9.88 -0.94 -3.51
N ALA A 9 -9.93 -2.03 -4.29
CA ALA A 9 -8.84 -2.99 -4.41
C ALA A 9 -7.53 -2.33 -4.86
N GLU A 10 -7.59 -1.42 -5.85
CA GLU A 10 -6.41 -0.67 -6.31
C GLU A 10 -5.87 0.26 -5.23
N SER A 11 -6.74 0.94 -4.50
CA SER A 11 -6.33 1.82 -3.41
C SER A 11 -5.66 1.03 -2.28
N TYR A 12 -6.21 -0.11 -1.90
CA TYR A 12 -5.59 -0.98 -0.90
C TYR A 12 -4.26 -1.54 -1.41
N ALA A 13 -4.20 -2.02 -2.65
CA ALA A 13 -2.96 -2.49 -3.26
C ALA A 13 -1.89 -1.39 -3.26
N ALA A 14 -2.26 -0.14 -3.59
CA ALA A 14 -1.33 0.98 -3.62
C ALA A 14 -0.75 1.29 -2.23
N VAL A 15 -1.60 1.32 -1.19
CA VAL A 15 -1.15 1.54 0.18
C VAL A 15 -0.24 0.41 0.64
N ALA A 16 -0.60 -0.83 0.36
CA ALA A 16 0.17 -1.97 0.81
C ALA A 16 1.51 -2.10 0.04
N VAL A 17 1.55 -1.83 -1.27
CA VAL A 17 2.81 -1.74 -2.04
C VAL A 17 3.67 -0.58 -1.52
N MET A 18 3.08 0.56 -1.18
CA MET A 18 3.81 1.69 -0.61
C MET A 18 4.50 1.35 0.72
N ILE A 19 3.83 0.63 1.62
CA ILE A 19 4.43 0.16 2.89
C ILE A 19 5.53 -0.86 2.59
N VAL A 20 5.20 -1.90 1.83
CA VAL A 20 6.11 -3.03 1.60
C VAL A 20 7.40 -2.62 0.86
N THR A 21 7.37 -1.54 0.08
CA THR A 21 8.55 -1.03 -0.65
C THR A 21 9.30 0.08 0.10
N SER A 22 8.82 0.55 1.26
CA SER A 22 9.51 1.63 1.99
C SER A 22 10.87 1.18 2.52
N ASP A 23 10.97 -0.11 2.81
CA ASP A 23 12.15 -0.72 3.37
C ASP A 23 12.90 -1.39 2.23
N LYS A 24 14.06 -0.81 1.89
CA LYS A 24 14.88 -1.13 0.71
C LYS A 24 15.43 -2.57 0.68
N GLU A 25 14.99 -3.44 1.59
CA GLU A 25 15.35 -4.85 1.73
C GLU A 25 14.11 -5.74 1.53
N TYR A 26 13.39 -5.54 0.43
CA TYR A 26 12.30 -6.43 0.07
C TYR A 26 12.86 -7.74 -0.54
N SER A 27 12.82 -8.84 0.20
CA SER A 27 13.01 -10.15 -0.42
C SER A 27 11.69 -10.60 -1.06
N MET A 28 11.76 -11.09 -2.31
CA MET A 28 10.56 -11.61 -3.02
C MET A 28 9.83 -12.72 -2.25
N ALA A 29 10.53 -13.44 -1.37
CA ALA A 29 9.98 -14.51 -0.55
C ALA A 29 9.14 -13.98 0.63
N GLU A 30 9.62 -12.94 1.32
CA GLU A 30 8.89 -12.28 2.42
C GLU A 30 7.66 -11.55 1.90
N GLY A 31 7.83 -10.85 0.79
CA GLY A 31 6.73 -10.20 0.10
C GLY A 31 5.57 -11.11 -0.22
N HIS A 32 5.84 -12.22 -0.91
CA HIS A 32 4.78 -13.16 -1.26
C HIS A 32 4.04 -13.73 -0.04
N GLN A 33 4.75 -13.96 1.09
CA GLN A 33 4.12 -14.45 2.32
C GLN A 33 3.29 -13.39 3.03
N ILE A 34 3.80 -12.17 3.16
CA ILE A 34 3.08 -11.02 3.73
C ILE A 34 1.78 -10.79 2.95
N TRP A 35 1.85 -10.80 1.62
CA TRP A 35 0.70 -10.62 0.74
C TRP A 35 -0.30 -11.78 0.77
N VAL A 36 0.17 -13.04 0.79
CA VAL A 36 -0.72 -14.21 0.88
C VAL A 36 -1.44 -14.29 2.22
N ASN A 37 -0.80 -13.85 3.31
CA ASN A 37 -1.33 -14.05 4.67
C ASN A 37 -2.10 -12.85 5.22
N ILE A 38 -1.81 -11.62 4.80
CA ILE A 38 -2.46 -10.41 5.35
C ILE A 38 -3.52 -9.88 4.39
N VAL A 39 -3.25 -9.89 3.09
CA VAL A 39 -4.09 -9.18 2.12
C VAL A 39 -5.27 -10.01 1.64
N LYS A 40 -5.16 -11.35 1.69
CA LYS A 40 -6.29 -12.26 1.42
C LYS A 40 -7.43 -12.15 2.44
N ASP A 41 -7.17 -11.62 3.63
CA ASP A 41 -8.19 -11.48 4.68
C ASP A 41 -9.15 -10.29 4.40
N TYR A 42 -8.84 -9.45 3.43
CA TYR A 42 -9.66 -8.29 3.07
C TYR A 42 -10.53 -8.59 1.85
N SER A 43 -11.85 -8.54 2.07
CA SER A 43 -12.87 -8.80 1.03
C SER A 43 -12.75 -7.90 -0.20
N VAL A 44 -12.11 -6.73 -0.09
CA VAL A 44 -11.88 -5.81 -1.21
C VAL A 44 -11.04 -6.44 -2.34
N PHE A 45 -10.30 -7.51 -2.06
CA PHE A 45 -9.49 -8.22 -3.04
C PHE A 45 -10.20 -9.45 -3.63
N GLU A 46 -11.42 -9.78 -3.20
CA GLU A 46 -12.17 -10.90 -3.77
C GLU A 46 -12.39 -10.70 -5.27
N GLY A 47 -11.99 -11.69 -6.07
CA GLY A 47 -12.10 -11.64 -7.53
C GLY A 47 -11.03 -10.79 -8.24
N HIS A 48 -10.07 -10.21 -7.50
CA HIS A 48 -8.96 -9.46 -8.08
C HIS A 48 -7.67 -10.27 -8.13
N ASN A 49 -6.89 -10.12 -9.20
CA ASN A 49 -5.53 -10.64 -9.27
C ASN A 49 -4.57 -9.64 -8.62
N PHE A 50 -4.00 -10.02 -7.48
CA PHE A 50 -3.11 -9.14 -6.73
C PHE A 50 -1.85 -8.75 -7.50
N THR A 51 -1.23 -9.69 -8.23
CA THR A 51 -0.02 -9.39 -9.03
C THR A 51 -0.33 -8.33 -10.10
N GLU A 52 -1.50 -8.40 -10.73
CA GLU A 52 -1.94 -7.38 -11.69
C GLU A 52 -2.17 -6.01 -11.02
N LEU A 53 -2.76 -5.99 -9.81
CA LEU A 53 -2.92 -4.75 -9.04
C LEU A 53 -1.58 -4.14 -8.65
N GLN A 54 -0.64 -4.97 -8.18
CA GLN A 54 0.72 -4.55 -7.85
C GLN A 54 1.42 -3.95 -9.07
N ASP A 55 1.43 -4.67 -10.19
CA ASP A 55 2.05 -4.20 -11.43
C ASP A 55 1.39 -2.91 -11.92
N LYS A 56 0.06 -2.80 -11.81
CA LYS A 56 -0.67 -1.57 -12.13
C LYS A 56 -0.18 -0.40 -11.28
N VAL A 57 -0.07 -0.57 -9.96
CA VAL A 57 0.43 0.47 -9.04
C VAL A 57 1.87 0.86 -9.39
N LEU A 58 2.79 -0.09 -9.55
CA LEU A 58 4.19 0.22 -9.87
C LEU A 58 4.29 0.99 -11.20
N ASN A 59 3.53 0.57 -12.21
CA ASN A 59 3.48 1.23 -13.51
C ASN A 59 2.93 2.66 -13.43
N MET A 60 1.95 2.95 -12.56
CA MET A 60 1.44 4.33 -12.36
C MET A 60 2.54 5.30 -11.92
N PHE A 61 3.56 4.81 -11.23
CA PHE A 61 4.68 5.59 -10.70
C PHE A 61 6.00 5.34 -11.45
N ASN A 62 5.97 4.68 -12.62
CA ASN A 62 7.14 4.32 -13.41
C ASN A 62 8.21 3.55 -12.59
N LYS A 63 7.78 2.69 -11.67
CA LYS A 63 8.66 1.82 -10.89
C LYS A 63 8.79 0.47 -11.58
N ASN A 64 10.03 -0.01 -11.68
CA ASN A 64 10.35 -1.27 -12.36
C ASN A 64 10.34 -2.49 -11.43
N ASP A 65 10.44 -2.26 -10.12
CA ASP A 65 10.47 -3.30 -9.10
C ASP A 65 9.98 -2.80 -7.73
N MET A 66 9.83 -3.74 -6.80
CA MET A 66 9.49 -3.51 -5.40
C MET A 66 10.69 -3.04 -4.54
N ASN A 67 11.89 -2.95 -5.11
CA ASN A 67 13.08 -2.50 -4.38
C ASN A 67 13.25 -0.99 -4.43
N THR A 68 12.40 -0.30 -5.20
CA THR A 68 12.43 1.14 -5.38
C THR A 68 11.35 1.79 -4.52
N PRO A 69 11.69 2.43 -3.40
CA PRO A 69 10.70 3.07 -2.53
C PRO A 69 9.94 4.20 -3.23
N PHE A 70 8.77 4.52 -2.71
CA PHE A 70 8.02 5.71 -3.11
C PHE A 70 8.65 6.98 -2.54
N THR A 71 8.70 8.05 -3.34
CA THR A 71 9.11 9.37 -2.84
C THR A 71 7.99 9.98 -1.98
N PRO A 72 8.29 10.98 -1.13
CA PRO A 72 7.27 11.65 -0.32
C PRO A 72 6.10 12.24 -1.14
N GLU A 73 6.38 12.73 -2.34
CA GLU A 73 5.36 13.25 -3.27
C GLU A 73 4.45 12.13 -3.80
N GLU A 74 5.03 10.97 -4.10
CA GLU A 74 4.29 9.80 -4.55
C GLU A 74 3.43 9.23 -3.42
N VAL A 75 3.97 9.13 -2.20
CA VAL A 75 3.22 8.77 -0.99
C VAL A 75 2.01 9.68 -0.83
N SER A 76 2.21 11.00 -0.85
CA SER A 76 1.12 11.97 -0.71
C SER A 76 0.06 11.84 -1.80
N THR A 77 0.49 11.49 -3.02
CA THR A 77 -0.39 11.22 -4.16
C THR A 77 -1.24 9.97 -3.93
N ILE A 78 -0.66 8.88 -3.40
CA ILE A 78 -1.36 7.65 -3.03
C ILE A 78 -2.38 7.90 -1.92
N VAL A 79 -1.99 8.62 -0.86
CA VAL A 79 -2.87 8.93 0.27
C VAL A 79 -4.06 9.76 -0.19
N SER A 80 -3.82 10.80 -0.99
CA SER A 80 -4.89 11.64 -1.54
C SER A 80 -5.87 10.84 -2.41
N ALA A 81 -5.37 10.04 -3.36
CA ALA A 81 -6.22 9.22 -4.23
C ALA A 81 -7.00 8.14 -3.45
N THR A 82 -6.39 7.58 -2.40
CA THR A 82 -7.04 6.63 -1.49
C THR A 82 -8.19 7.28 -0.74
N LYS A 83 -7.99 8.50 -0.22
CA LYS A 83 -9.03 9.26 0.46
C LYS A 83 -10.22 9.55 -0.45
N GLU A 84 -9.98 9.87 -1.71
CA GLU A 84 -11.05 10.22 -2.66
C GLU A 84 -11.98 9.04 -3.00
N ILE A 85 -11.44 7.82 -3.09
CA ILE A 85 -12.23 6.64 -3.49
C ILE A 85 -12.84 5.89 -2.31
N LEU A 86 -12.14 5.84 -1.17
CA LEU A 86 -12.60 5.08 -0.02
C LEU A 86 -13.56 5.89 0.84
N ASN A 87 -14.63 5.24 1.29
CA ASN A 87 -15.49 5.76 2.34
C ASN A 87 -14.78 5.67 3.72
N PRO A 88 -15.28 6.34 4.77
CA PRO A 88 -14.60 6.35 6.07
C PRO A 88 -14.35 4.96 6.70
N GLU A 89 -15.25 4.00 6.51
CA GLU A 89 -15.09 2.63 7.03
C GLU A 89 -13.93 1.91 6.32
N LEU A 90 -13.87 2.00 4.99
CA LEU A 90 -12.78 1.43 4.20
C LEU A 90 -11.45 2.15 4.45
N ARG A 91 -11.47 3.45 4.76
CA ARG A 91 -10.28 4.20 5.18
C ARG A 91 -9.69 3.69 6.49
N GLN A 92 -10.55 3.32 7.45
CA GLN A 92 -10.12 2.68 8.68
C GLN A 92 -9.48 1.31 8.39
N GLN A 93 -10.14 0.49 7.58
CA GLN A 93 -9.63 -0.84 7.23
C GLN A 93 -8.30 -0.80 6.46
N VAL A 94 -8.12 0.12 5.50
CA VAL A 94 -6.85 0.24 4.76
C VAL A 94 -5.72 0.70 5.68
N TYR A 95 -6.02 1.56 6.67
CA TYR A 95 -5.04 1.94 7.69
C TYR A 95 -4.66 0.76 8.58
N GLU A 96 -5.61 -0.04 9.03
CA GLU A 96 -5.36 -1.25 9.83
C GLU A 96 -4.53 -2.29 9.07
N MET A 97 -4.78 -2.44 7.76
CA MET A 97 -3.95 -3.24 6.88
C MET A 97 -2.51 -2.71 6.84
N ALA A 98 -2.32 -1.40 6.62
CA ALA A 98 -1.00 -0.79 6.58
C ALA A 98 -0.21 -1.01 7.88
N VAL A 99 -0.87 -0.85 9.04
CA VAL A 99 -0.28 -1.12 10.37
C VAL A 99 0.07 -2.60 10.55
N SER A 100 -0.71 -3.51 9.96
CA SER A 100 -0.44 -4.95 10.06
C SER A 100 0.77 -5.33 9.20
N LEU A 101 0.90 -4.73 8.02
CA LEU A 101 2.03 -4.93 7.11
C LEU A 101 3.34 -4.41 7.72
N SER A 102 3.33 -3.20 8.27
CA SER A 102 4.52 -2.59 8.90
C SER A 102 5.03 -3.34 10.15
N LYS A 103 4.24 -4.27 10.69
CA LYS A 103 4.62 -5.10 11.86
C LYS A 103 5.04 -6.51 11.46
N SER A 104 4.83 -6.87 10.20
CA SER A 104 5.21 -8.18 9.68
C SER A 104 6.71 -8.28 9.40
N ASP A 105 7.34 -7.12 9.24
CA ASP A 105 8.76 -6.87 9.04
C ASP A 105 9.37 -6.26 10.35
N ASN A 106 10.62 -6.57 10.68
CA ASN A 106 11.36 -5.99 11.82
C ASN A 106 12.45 -4.99 11.38
N VAL A 107 12.42 -4.55 10.13
CA VAL A 107 13.36 -3.65 9.46
C VAL A 107 12.66 -2.30 9.17
N GLY A 108 13.43 -1.23 8.96
CA GLY A 108 12.99 0.07 8.40
C GLY A 108 11.84 0.87 9.04
N GLN A 109 11.44 0.53 10.26
CA GLN A 109 10.39 1.19 11.09
C GLN A 109 10.29 2.73 10.98
N ASP A 110 11.41 3.46 10.91
CA ASP A 110 11.41 4.94 10.86
C ASP A 110 10.69 5.53 9.62
N VAL A 111 10.71 4.83 8.48
CA VAL A 111 10.05 5.31 7.24
C VAL A 111 8.59 4.89 7.24
N GLU A 112 8.31 3.65 7.61
CA GLU A 112 6.95 3.13 7.77
C GLU A 112 6.15 3.97 8.77
N GLU A 113 6.73 4.33 9.92
CA GLU A 113 6.05 5.16 10.92
C GLU A 113 5.62 6.52 10.37
N LYS A 114 6.42 7.12 9.48
CA LYS A 114 6.05 8.39 8.83
C LYS A 114 4.89 8.20 7.87
N ILE A 115 4.91 7.13 7.08
CA ILE A 115 3.83 6.78 6.15
C ILE A 115 2.54 6.49 6.92
N LEU A 116 2.61 5.71 7.99
CA LEU A 116 1.47 5.40 8.87
C LEU A 116 0.93 6.65 9.55
N THR A 117 1.80 7.54 10.02
CA THR A 117 1.37 8.83 10.61
C THR A 117 0.62 9.68 9.58
N GLN A 118 1.10 9.71 8.34
CA GLN A 118 0.43 10.43 7.26
C GLN A 118 -0.93 9.79 6.94
N LEU A 119 -1.00 8.46 6.76
CA LEU A 119 -2.24 7.74 6.54
C LEU A 119 -3.26 8.02 7.65
N LYS A 120 -2.83 7.97 8.91
CA LYS A 120 -3.68 8.27 10.07
C LYS A 120 -4.24 9.69 10.02
N ASN A 121 -3.41 10.69 9.74
CA ASN A 121 -3.82 12.10 9.77
C ASN A 121 -4.72 12.48 8.59
N GLU A 122 -4.59 11.79 7.46
CA GLU A 122 -5.30 12.15 6.24
C GLU A 122 -6.55 11.30 5.99
N LEU A 123 -6.54 10.03 6.40
CA LEU A 123 -7.64 9.09 6.13
C LEU A 123 -8.67 9.02 7.27
N LEU A 124 -8.27 9.29 8.51
CA LEU A 124 -9.10 9.19 9.72
C LEU A 124 -9.41 10.57 10.30
#